data_AF-A0A6V7JUQ1-F1
#
_entry.id   AF-A0A6V7JUQ1-F1
#
_cell.length_a   1.000
_cell.length_b   1.000
_cell.length_c   1.000
_cell.angle_alpha   90.00
_cell.angle_beta   90.00
_cell.angle_gamma   90.00
#
_symmetry.space_group_name_H-M   'P 1'
#
loop_
_entity.id
_entity.type
_entity.pdbx_description
1 polymer ?
#
loop_
_entity_poly.entity_id
_entity_poly.type
_entity_poly.pdbx_seq_one_letter_code
_entity_poly.pdbx_strand_id
1 'polypeptide(L)' 'MGRLEPFKKDFYVPSDTVLNRDPRIIEKYRSEKEITLRGKNIQNPVFSFEEAGFPDYVMREI' A
#
# COMPACT_ATOMS: atom_id res chain seq x y z
N MET A 1 -7.40 27.84 22.63
CA MET A 1 -7.00 26.78 21.68
C MET A 1 -7.99 25.64 21.82
N GLY A 2 -8.78 25.36 20.79
CA GLY A 2 -9.76 24.26 20.81
C GLY A 2 -9.07 22.91 20.78
N ARG A 3 -9.47 21.99 21.67
CA ARG A 3 -8.93 20.62 21.71
C ARG A 3 -9.58 19.81 20.58
N LEU A 4 -8.77 19.34 19.64
CA LEU A 4 -9.23 18.45 18.56
C LEU A 4 -9.39 17.03 19.11
N GLU A 5 -10.45 16.36 18.68
CA GLU A 5 -10.66 14.93 18.94
C GLU A 5 -9.56 14.11 18.26
N PRO A 6 -9.06 13.04 18.90
CA PRO A 6 -8.04 12.19 18.30
C PRO A 6 -8.58 11.52 17.03
N PHE A 7 -7.92 11.74 15.90
CA PHE A 7 -8.22 11.09 14.63
C PHE A 7 -7.26 9.93 14.38
N LYS A 8 -7.82 8.74 14.14
CA LYS A 8 -7.02 7.59 13.69
C LYS A 8 -6.52 7.87 12.28
N LYS A 9 -5.23 7.62 11.98
CA LYS A 9 -4.64 7.82 10.64
C LYS A 9 -4.25 6.51 9.97
N ASP A 10 -3.92 5.50 10.78
CA ASP A 10 -3.52 4.19 10.30
C ASP A 10 -4.74 3.33 9.97
N PHE A 11 -5.25 3.50 8.75
CA PHE A 11 -6.32 2.68 8.17
C PHE A 11 -5.81 1.65 7.17
N TYR A 12 -4.54 1.75 6.76
CA TYR A 12 -3.99 0.87 5.76
C TYR A 12 -3.76 -0.53 6.34
N VAL A 13 -4.47 -1.51 5.76
CA VAL A 13 -4.30 -2.93 6.05
C VAL A 13 -3.84 -3.59 4.75
N PRO A 14 -2.57 -3.98 4.63
CA PRO A 14 -2.08 -4.63 3.43
C PRO A 14 -2.72 -6.01 3.27
N SER A 15 -3.01 -6.39 2.03
CA SER A 15 -3.42 -7.76 1.68
C SER A 15 -2.33 -8.77 2.07
N ASP A 16 -2.76 -9.99 2.41
CA ASP A 16 -1.88 -11.12 2.73
C ASP A 16 -0.88 -11.41 1.59
N THR A 17 -1.32 -11.21 0.34
CA THR A 17 -0.50 -11.36 -0.86
C THR A 17 0.62 -10.33 -0.94
N VAL A 18 0.42 -9.11 -0.43
CA VAL A 18 1.40 -8.02 -0.44
C VAL A 18 2.39 -8.20 0.72
N LEU A 19 1.91 -8.69 1.87
CA LEU A 19 2.73 -9.00 3.04
C LEU A 19 3.69 -10.17 2.77
N ASN A 20 3.19 -11.25 2.18
CA ASN A 20 3.94 -12.49 1.95
C ASN A 20 4.66 -12.53 0.59
N ARG A 21 4.66 -11.44 -0.18
CA ARG A 21 5.29 -11.42 -1.50
C ARG A 21 6.80 -11.58 -1.40
N ASP A 22 7.36 -12.41 -2.28
CA ASP A 22 8.78 -12.67 -2.30
C ASP A 22 9.58 -11.37 -2.56
N PRO A 23 10.63 -11.09 -1.76
CA PRO A 23 11.41 -9.86 -1.89
C PRO A 23 12.09 -9.71 -3.25
N ARG A 24 12.44 -10.82 -3.93
CA ARG A 24 13.05 -10.77 -5.28
C ARG A 24 12.04 -10.27 -6.32
N ILE A 25 10.79 -10.68 -6.18
CA ILE A 25 9.71 -10.20 -7.06
C ILE A 25 9.42 -8.72 -6.82
N ILE A 26 9.45 -8.28 -5.55
CA ILE A 26 9.29 -6.87 -5.20
C ILE A 26 10.41 -6.01 -5.78
N GLU A 27 11.67 -6.45 -5.65
CA GLU A 27 12.81 -5.71 -6.18
C GLU A 27 12.78 -5.65 -7.71
N LYS A 28 12.45 -6.77 -8.37
CA LYS A 28 12.26 -6.80 -9.82
C LYS A 28 11.18 -5.81 -10.26
N TYR A 29 10.02 -5.82 -9.60
CA TYR A 29 8.94 -4.87 -9.91
C TYR A 29 9.37 -3.41 -9.70
N ARG A 30 10.09 -3.13 -8.61
CA ARG A 30 10.64 -1.79 -8.36
C ARG A 30 11.60 -1.35 -9.45
N SER A 31 12.48 -2.25 -9.90
CA SER A 31 13.41 -1.97 -10.99
C SER A 31 12.69 -1.77 -12.33
N GLU A 32 11.73 -2.63 -12.66
CA GLU A 32 10.95 -2.57 -13.90
C GLU A 32 10.07 -1.30 -13.98
N LYS A 33 9.64 -0.78 -12.83
CA LYS A 33 8.82 0.43 -12.72
C LYS A 33 9.62 1.68 -12.31
N GLU A 34 10.95 1.58 -12.27
CA GLU A 34 11.86 2.68 -11.90
C GLU A 34 11.53 3.31 -10.52
N ILE A 35 11.00 2.50 -9.60
CA ILE A 35 10.60 2.91 -8.25
C ILE A 35 11.84 2.95 -7.35
N THR A 36 12.18 4.15 -6.86
CA THR A 36 13.23 4.34 -5.85
C THR A 36 12.63 4.63 -4.48
N LEU A 37 13.13 3.96 -3.46
CA LEU A 37 12.69 4.15 -2.08
C LEU A 37 13.67 5.04 -1.31
N ARG A 38 13.15 6.03 -0.59
CA ARG A 38 13.94 6.88 0.30
C ARG A 38 13.25 6.98 1.65
N GLY A 39 13.75 6.23 2.64
CA GLY A 39 13.19 6.18 3.98
C GLY A 39 13.40 4.83 4.66
N LYS A 40 12.86 4.69 5.87
CA LYS A 40 12.84 3.42 6.64
C LYS A 40 11.39 2.98 6.80
N ASN A 41 11.15 1.66 6.96
CA ASN A 41 9.81 1.06 7.13
C ASN A 41 8.82 1.35 5.98
N ILE A 42 9.30 1.31 4.73
CA ILE A 42 8.42 1.45 3.56
C ILE A 42 7.78 0.09 3.25
N GLN A 43 6.46 0.07 3.17
CA GLN A 43 5.70 -1.15 2.88
C GLN A 43 5.88 -1.62 1.44
N ASN A 44 5.53 -2.89 1.20
CA ASN A 44 5.63 -3.50 -0.12
C ASN A 44 4.64 -2.86 -1.11
N PRO A 45 5.02 -2.75 -2.39
CA PRO A 45 4.11 -2.24 -3.42
C PRO A 45 2.93 -3.20 -3.63
N VAL A 46 1.75 -2.62 -3.83
CA VAL A 46 0.58 -3.31 -4.39
C VAL A 46 0.76 -3.47 -5.89
N PHE A 47 0.41 -4.62 -6.46
CA PHE A 47 0.52 -4.87 -7.90
C PHE A 47 -0.80 -4.64 -8.63
N SER A 48 -1.91 -4.88 -7.93
CA SER A 48 -3.28 -4.72 -8.45
C SER A 48 -4.15 -3.89 -7.50
N PHE A 49 -5.18 -3.24 -8.05
CA PHE A 49 -6.14 -2.46 -7.26
C PHE A 49 -6.90 -3.32 -6.24
N GLU A 50 -7.18 -4.57 -6.57
CA GLU A 50 -7.79 -5.56 -5.67
C GLU A 50 -7.03 -5.74 -4.35
N GLU A 51 -5.70 -5.59 -4.38
CA GLU A 51 -4.84 -5.75 -3.20
C GLU A 51 -4.79 -4.49 -2.32
N ALA A 52 -5.35 -3.37 -2.79
CA ALA A 52 -5.34 -2.09 -2.10
C ALA A 52 -6.49 -1.92 -1.09
N GLY A 53 -7.44 -2.87 -1.05
CA GLY A 53 -8.55 -2.86 -0.08
C GLY A 53 -9.54 -1.71 -0.30
N PHE A 54 -9.70 -1.25 -1.55
CA PHE A 54 -10.69 -0.22 -1.85
C PHE A 54 -12.12 -0.76 -1.71
N PRO A 55 -13.07 0.07 -1.26
CA PRO A 55 -14.48 -0.30 -1.25
C PRO A 55 -15.00 -0.62 -2.65
N ASP A 56 -16.05 -1.46 -2.74
CA ASP A 56 -16.66 -1.87 -4.01
C ASP A 56 -17.05 -0.70 -4.92
N TYR A 57 -17.50 0.43 -4.35
CA TYR A 57 -17.89 1.58 -5.15
C TYR A 57 -16.69 2.21 -5.88
N VAL A 58 -15.51 2.24 -5.25
CA VAL A 58 -14.27 2.72 -5.89
C VAL A 58 -13.85 1.75 -6.99
N MET A 59 -13.92 0.44 -6.71
CA MET A 59 -13.54 -0.60 -7.69
C MET A 59 -14.42 -0.59 -8.95
N ARG A 60 -15.67 -0.14 -8.85
CA ARG A 60 -16.60 -0.04 -10.00
C ARG A 60 -16.30 1.14 -10.92
N GLU A 61 -15.52 2.12 -10.47
CA GLU A 61 -15.17 3.32 -11.24
C GLU A 61 -13.82 3.18 -11.97
N ILE A 62 -13.14 2.04 -11.85
CA ILE A 62 -11.81 1.76 -12.43
C ILE A 62 -11.94 1.05 -13.79
#